data_AF-A0A9Q0VIM9-F1
#
_entry.id   AF-A0A9Q0VIM9-F1
#
_cell.length_a   1.000
_cell.length_b   1.000
_cell.length_c   1.000
_cell.angle_alpha   90.00
_cell.angle_beta   90.00
_cell.angle_gamma   90.00
#
_symmetry.space_group_name_H-M   'P 1'
#
loop_
_entity.id
_entity.type
_entity.pdbx_description
1 polymer ?
#
loop_
_entity_poly.entity_id
_entity_poly.type
_entity_poly.pdbx_seq_one_letter_code
_entity_poly.pdbx_strand_id
1 'polypeptide(L)'
;MGLRAYSLLSLNDLRDNVPRKQKTRKGRGIGSGKGKTAGRGHKGQKARGTMKFGFEGGQTPMRRRLPKRGFKNPFSLTFQPVGLGKIARLINAGKIDSHELITMKTLKETRAIGKQIKDGVRLMGRGAEKIQWPIHLEVSRVTVRAKQAVEAAGGSVRRVHYNQLGFRALLKPEWFEKKGRLLPKAARPPPKLRDKVDSIGRLPAPTKPIPFYTEEKEAASTPA
;
A
#
# COMPACT_ATOMS: atom_id res chain seq x y z
N MET A 1 50.24 -19.12 15.84
CA MET A 1 49.86 -19.42 14.45
C MET A 1 49.69 -20.93 14.33
N GLY A 2 48.46 -21.43 14.54
CA GLY A 2 48.15 -22.84 14.37
C GLY A 2 46.92 -22.92 13.48
N LEU A 3 47.12 -23.30 12.22
CA LEU A 3 46.03 -23.63 11.30
C LEU A 3 45.28 -24.82 11.91
N ARG A 4 44.18 -24.56 12.63
CA ARG A 4 43.29 -25.63 13.07
C ARG A 4 42.63 -26.21 11.84
N ALA A 5 42.98 -27.47 11.59
CA ALA A 5 42.45 -28.30 10.53
C ALA A 5 40.93 -28.26 10.49
N TYR A 6 40.43 -28.14 9.27
CA TYR A 6 39.04 -28.09 8.84
C TYR A 6 38.11 -29.03 9.63
N SER A 7 37.29 -28.48 10.52
CA SER A 7 35.95 -29.03 10.75
C SER A 7 35.04 -28.43 9.68
N LEU A 8 34.54 -29.29 8.80
CA LEU A 8 33.43 -28.98 7.90
C LEU A 8 32.27 -28.43 8.74
N LEU A 9 32.06 -27.11 8.72
CA LEU A 9 30.94 -26.37 9.32
C LEU A 9 30.27 -27.11 10.51
N SER A 10 30.91 -27.08 11.68
CA SER A 10 30.31 -27.60 12.91
C SER A 10 29.31 -26.60 13.49
N LEU A 11 28.30 -27.07 14.22
CA LEU A 11 27.28 -26.21 14.84
C LEU A 11 27.89 -25.18 15.81
N ASN A 12 29.06 -25.48 16.39
CA ASN A 12 29.76 -24.64 17.35
C ASN A 12 30.59 -23.51 16.70
N ASP A 13 30.86 -23.60 15.39
CA ASP A 13 31.69 -22.64 14.65
C ASP A 13 30.88 -21.54 13.95
N LEU A 14 29.55 -21.53 14.14
CA LEU A 14 28.65 -20.53 13.57
C LEU A 14 28.83 -19.16 14.24
N ARG A 15 29.23 -18.16 13.45
CA ARG A 15 29.33 -16.75 13.87
C ARG A 15 28.81 -15.79 12.81
N ASP A 16 28.24 -14.68 13.25
CA ASP A 16 27.83 -13.57 12.36
C ASP A 16 29.09 -12.93 11.72
N ASN A 17 28.97 -12.42 10.49
CA ASN A 17 30.08 -11.71 9.79
C ASN A 17 30.55 -10.47 10.58
N VAL A 18 29.61 -9.79 11.25
CA VAL A 18 29.89 -8.68 12.16
C VAL A 18 29.53 -9.11 13.58
N PRO A 19 30.39 -8.89 14.58
CA PRO A 19 30.10 -9.29 15.95
C PRO A 19 28.91 -8.50 16.53
N ARG A 20 28.04 -9.19 17.28
CA ARG A 20 26.93 -8.54 17.98
C ARG A 20 27.45 -7.58 19.04
N LYS A 21 26.98 -6.34 18.99
CA LYS A 21 27.31 -5.33 20.02
C LYS A 21 26.67 -5.72 21.34
N GLN A 22 27.52 -6.05 22.33
CA GLN A 22 27.07 -6.43 23.66
C GLN A 22 26.42 -5.24 24.39
N LYS A 23 25.37 -5.53 25.18
CA LYS A 23 24.70 -4.50 26.00
C LYS A 23 25.65 -4.03 27.11
N THR A 24 25.86 -2.72 27.21
CA THR A 24 26.63 -2.15 28.33
C THR A 24 25.88 -2.35 29.65
N ARG A 25 26.43 -3.17 30.55
CA ARG A 25 25.88 -3.37 31.89
C ARG A 25 26.29 -2.19 32.78
N LYS A 26 25.33 -1.36 33.14
CA LYS A 26 25.55 -0.17 33.98
C LYS A 26 25.73 -0.56 35.45
N GLY A 27 26.48 0.22 36.23
CA GLY A 27 26.66 -0.01 37.67
C GLY A 27 27.62 -1.16 38.03
N ARG A 28 28.47 -1.60 37.09
CA ARG A 28 29.39 -2.73 37.28
C ARG A 28 30.86 -2.27 37.25
N GLY A 29 31.25 -1.49 38.26
CA GLY A 29 32.65 -1.07 38.47
C GLY A 29 33.11 0.13 37.64
N ILE A 30 34.22 0.75 38.05
CA ILE A 30 34.76 2.01 37.49
C ILE A 30 35.26 1.82 36.05
N GLY A 31 35.96 0.72 35.77
CA GLY A 31 36.51 0.41 34.44
C GLY A 31 35.45 0.23 33.34
N SER A 32 34.17 0.03 33.69
CA SER A 32 33.06 -0.04 32.73
C SER A 32 32.66 1.32 32.11
N GLY A 33 33.21 2.44 32.61
CA GLY A 33 32.88 3.80 32.19
C GLY A 33 31.48 4.29 32.63
N LYS A 34 30.57 3.39 33.01
CA LYS A 34 29.22 3.69 33.55
C LYS A 34 29.01 3.06 34.93
N GLY A 35 30.07 3.02 35.74
CA GLY A 35 30.06 2.46 37.09
C GLY A 35 29.31 3.34 38.09
N LYS A 36 29.90 4.48 38.46
CA LYS A 36 29.48 5.25 39.65
C LYS A 36 28.04 5.76 39.61
N THR A 37 27.59 6.31 38.48
CA THR A 37 26.25 6.93 38.34
C THR A 37 25.35 6.24 37.34
N ALA A 38 25.78 5.10 36.77
CA ALA A 38 25.06 4.39 35.71
C ALA A 38 24.68 5.28 34.49
N GLY A 39 25.34 6.43 34.30
CA GLY A 39 25.02 7.42 33.28
C GLY A 39 23.75 8.23 33.56
N ARG A 40 23.29 8.31 34.80
CA ARG A 40 22.12 9.11 35.22
C ARG A 40 22.48 10.53 35.69
N GLY A 41 23.77 10.86 35.77
CA GLY A 41 24.26 12.15 36.27
C GLY A 41 24.32 12.21 37.81
N HIS A 42 24.39 13.43 38.35
CA HIS A 42 24.48 13.70 39.79
C HIS A 42 23.09 13.86 40.44
N LYS A 43 23.02 14.44 41.63
CA LYS A 43 21.78 14.59 42.42
C LYS A 43 20.74 15.39 41.63
N GLY A 44 19.57 14.81 41.39
CA GLY A 44 18.45 15.48 40.72
C GLY A 44 17.31 14.52 40.39
N GLN A 45 16.19 15.05 39.91
CA GLN A 45 15.01 14.24 39.59
C GLN A 45 15.31 13.17 38.52
N LYS A 46 16.11 13.49 37.49
CA LYS A 46 16.52 12.52 36.45
C LYS A 46 17.38 11.36 36.97
N ALA A 47 18.03 11.53 38.12
CA ALA A 47 18.82 10.47 38.74
C ALA A 47 17.95 9.50 39.55
N ARG A 48 16.91 10.05 40.19
CA ARG A 48 16.01 9.36 41.13
C ARG A 48 14.72 8.84 40.49
N GLY A 49 14.26 9.45 39.40
CA GLY A 49 12.99 9.17 38.76
C GLY A 49 12.88 9.70 37.32
N THR A 50 11.65 9.79 36.82
CA THR A 50 11.34 10.19 35.45
C THR A 50 10.34 11.34 35.41
N MET A 51 10.31 12.05 34.29
CA MET A 51 9.33 13.10 34.01
C MET A 51 8.41 12.64 32.89
N LYS A 52 7.16 13.12 32.88
CA LYS A 52 6.24 12.84 31.77
C LYS A 52 6.77 13.45 30.47
N PHE A 53 6.69 12.69 29.38
CA PHE A 53 7.08 13.19 28.06
C PHE A 53 6.23 14.41 27.68
N GLY A 54 6.89 15.51 27.27
CA GLY A 54 6.23 16.78 26.94
C GLY A 54 5.99 17.73 28.13
N PHE A 55 6.64 17.51 29.27
CA PHE A 55 6.65 18.47 30.38
C PHE A 55 7.73 19.56 30.17
N GLU A 56 7.34 20.83 30.21
CA GLU A 56 8.19 22.00 29.95
C GLU A 56 8.49 22.80 31.24
N GLY A 57 8.64 22.12 32.38
CA GLY A 57 9.08 22.78 33.62
C GLY A 57 8.03 23.65 34.33
N GLY A 58 6.74 23.50 33.99
CA GLY A 58 5.65 24.31 34.53
C GLY A 58 5.06 25.31 33.53
N GLN A 59 5.76 25.56 32.41
CA GLN A 59 5.22 26.35 31.30
C GLN A 59 4.05 25.61 30.62
N THR A 60 3.11 26.36 30.01
CA THR A 60 2.02 25.77 29.23
C THR A 60 2.58 24.92 28.09
N PRO A 61 2.32 23.60 28.01
CA PRO A 61 2.99 22.77 27.00
C PRO A 61 2.67 23.19 25.56
N MET A 62 3.61 23.00 24.63
CA MET A 62 3.44 23.38 23.21
C MET A 62 2.13 22.84 22.58
N ARG A 63 1.74 21.61 22.92
CA ARG A 63 0.48 20.99 22.45
C ARG A 63 -0.80 21.74 22.86
N ARG A 64 -0.72 22.62 23.85
CA ARG A 64 -1.83 23.51 24.28
C ARG A 64 -1.69 24.92 23.70
N ARG A 65 -0.46 25.38 23.43
CA ARG A 65 -0.22 26.71 22.83
C ARG A 65 -0.64 26.76 21.37
N LEU A 66 -0.36 25.69 20.62
CA LEU A 66 -0.74 25.62 19.20
C LEU A 66 -2.24 25.37 19.06
N PRO A 67 -2.94 26.08 18.14
CA PRO A 67 -4.36 25.87 17.92
C PRO A 67 -4.61 24.51 17.29
N LYS A 68 -5.77 23.91 17.61
CA LYS A 68 -6.25 22.71 16.92
C LYS A 68 -6.72 23.10 15.52
N ARG A 69 -6.23 22.40 14.49
CA ARG A 69 -6.60 22.67 13.08
C ARG A 69 -7.43 21.53 12.50
N GLY A 70 -8.67 21.87 12.13
CA GLY A 70 -9.59 20.98 11.42
C GLY A 70 -9.89 19.67 12.15
N PHE A 71 -10.29 18.66 11.37
CA PHE A 71 -10.56 17.31 11.85
C PHE A 71 -10.02 16.28 10.84
N LYS A 72 -9.80 15.05 11.29
CA LYS A 72 -9.46 13.92 10.41
C LYS A 72 -10.75 13.22 9.98
N ASN A 73 -11.06 13.23 8.68
CA ASN A 73 -12.25 12.59 8.15
C ASN A 73 -12.21 11.05 8.36
N PRO A 74 -13.13 10.44 9.12
CA PRO A 74 -13.16 8.99 9.34
C PRO A 74 -13.65 8.20 8.12
N PHE A 75 -14.39 8.84 7.21
CA PHE A 75 -14.93 8.24 5.99
C PHE A 75 -14.06 8.48 4.76
N SER A 76 -12.79 8.89 4.95
CA SER A 76 -11.87 9.11 3.85
C SER A 76 -11.51 7.80 3.17
N LEU A 77 -11.71 7.72 1.85
CA LEU A 77 -11.28 6.58 1.04
C LEU A 77 -9.80 6.73 0.67
N THR A 78 -9.03 5.68 0.89
CA THR A 78 -7.60 5.60 0.63
C THR A 78 -7.30 4.58 -0.46
N PHE A 79 -6.87 5.10 -1.62
CA PHE A 79 -6.52 4.28 -2.77
C PHE A 79 -5.01 4.10 -2.87
N GLN A 80 -4.57 2.89 -3.19
CA GLN A 80 -3.15 2.62 -3.42
C GLN A 80 -2.73 3.19 -4.78
N PRO A 81 -1.74 4.10 -4.84
CA PRO A 81 -1.28 4.64 -6.11
C PRO A 81 -0.44 3.62 -6.88
N VAL A 82 -0.65 3.54 -8.20
CA VAL A 82 0.18 2.77 -9.14
C VAL A 82 0.54 3.65 -10.34
N GLY A 83 1.83 3.63 -10.73
CA GLY A 83 2.33 4.40 -11.86
C GLY A 83 2.35 3.59 -13.15
N LEU A 84 2.02 4.23 -14.27
CA LEU A 84 2.07 3.62 -15.62
C LEU A 84 3.44 3.01 -15.94
N GLY A 85 4.54 3.68 -15.59
CA GLY A 85 5.89 3.15 -15.82
C GLY A 85 6.20 1.88 -15.03
N LYS A 86 5.51 1.61 -13.92
CA LYS A 86 5.64 0.35 -13.19
C LYS A 86 4.90 -0.78 -13.91
N ILE A 87 3.73 -0.48 -14.47
CA ILE A 87 2.94 -1.43 -15.26
C ILE A 87 3.73 -1.80 -16.53
N ALA A 88 4.26 -0.82 -17.25
CA ALA A 88 5.09 -1.05 -18.43
C ALA A 88 6.30 -1.97 -18.14
N ARG A 89 7.00 -1.74 -17.01
CA ARG A 89 8.10 -2.62 -16.58
C ARG A 89 7.67 -4.07 -16.32
N LEU A 90 6.46 -4.28 -15.83
CA LEU A 90 5.94 -5.62 -15.53
C LEU A 90 5.48 -6.35 -16.79
N ILE A 91 4.94 -5.61 -17.77
CA ILE A 91 4.62 -6.13 -19.11
C ILE A 91 5.91 -6.57 -19.80
N ASN A 92 6.93 -5.70 -19.83
CA ASN A 92 8.23 -6.02 -20.45
C ASN A 92 8.93 -7.22 -19.78
N ALA A 93 8.65 -7.46 -18.50
CA ALA A 93 9.16 -8.62 -17.76
C ALA A 93 8.33 -9.90 -17.95
N GLY A 94 7.30 -9.87 -18.82
CA GLY A 94 6.41 -11.00 -19.09
C GLY A 94 5.50 -11.40 -17.93
N LYS A 95 5.32 -10.52 -16.93
CA LYS A 95 4.49 -10.81 -15.74
C LYS A 95 3.04 -10.39 -15.89
N ILE A 96 2.78 -9.47 -16.81
CA ILE A 96 1.44 -8.97 -17.15
C ILE A 96 1.31 -9.14 -18.65
N ASP A 97 0.22 -9.78 -19.08
CA ASP A 97 -0.18 -9.79 -20.47
C ASP A 97 -0.89 -8.47 -20.81
N SER A 98 -0.48 -7.83 -21.90
CA SER A 98 -1.11 -6.61 -22.42
C SER A 98 -2.44 -6.87 -23.13
N HIS A 99 -2.67 -8.09 -23.64
CA HIS A 99 -3.89 -8.45 -24.37
C HIS A 99 -5.07 -8.73 -23.42
N GLU A 100 -4.79 -9.11 -22.18
CA GLU A 100 -5.79 -9.33 -21.15
C GLU A 100 -6.15 -8.04 -20.40
N LEU A 101 -7.31 -8.08 -19.75
CA LEU A 101 -7.74 -6.99 -18.90
C LEU A 101 -6.89 -6.93 -17.61
N ILE A 102 -6.18 -5.82 -17.43
CA ILE A 102 -5.40 -5.58 -16.22
C ILE A 102 -6.34 -5.08 -15.12
N THR A 103 -6.73 -5.99 -14.24
CA THR A 103 -7.55 -5.69 -13.06
C THR A 103 -6.71 -5.42 -11.82
N MET A 104 -7.35 -4.91 -10.76
CA MET A 104 -6.71 -4.75 -9.45
C MET A 104 -6.21 -6.08 -8.84
N LYS A 105 -6.81 -7.22 -9.22
CA LYS A 105 -6.34 -8.56 -8.83
C LYS A 105 -4.98 -8.85 -9.50
N THR A 106 -4.92 -8.69 -10.83
CA THR A 106 -3.69 -8.87 -11.63
C THR A 106 -2.55 -7.99 -11.10
N LEU A 107 -2.84 -6.72 -10.79
CA LEU A 107 -1.84 -5.79 -10.23
C LEU A 107 -1.31 -6.23 -8.87
N LYS A 108 -2.14 -6.90 -8.04
CA LYS A 108 -1.73 -7.39 -6.73
C LYS A 108 -0.89 -8.66 -6.85
N GLU A 109 -1.32 -9.60 -7.69
CA GLU A 109 -0.63 -10.87 -7.92
C GLU A 109 0.78 -10.64 -8.48
N THR A 110 0.91 -9.70 -9.41
CA THR A 110 2.19 -9.29 -10.02
C THR A 110 3.02 -8.37 -9.13
N ARG A 111 2.55 -8.05 -7.91
CA ARG A 111 3.20 -7.15 -6.93
C ARG A 111 3.46 -5.74 -7.49
N ALA A 112 2.63 -5.30 -8.44
CA ALA A 112 2.58 -3.91 -8.90
C ALA A 112 2.15 -2.97 -7.76
N ILE A 113 1.34 -3.47 -6.84
CA ILE A 113 0.85 -2.77 -5.65
C ILE A 113 1.21 -3.53 -4.36
N GLY A 114 1.09 -2.84 -3.23
CA GLY A 114 1.41 -3.40 -1.91
C GLY A 114 0.47 -4.52 -1.47
N LYS A 115 0.85 -5.25 -0.41
CA LYS A 115 0.07 -6.39 0.13
C LYS A 115 -1.32 -6.00 0.62
N GLN A 116 -1.43 -4.84 1.26
CA GLN A 116 -2.67 -4.34 1.84
C GLN A 116 -3.23 -3.23 0.96
N ILE A 117 -4.40 -3.49 0.39
CA ILE A 117 -5.18 -2.52 -0.39
C ILE A 117 -6.51 -2.40 0.35
N LYS A 118 -6.88 -1.18 0.73
CA LYS A 118 -8.11 -0.92 1.49
C LYS A 118 -9.28 -0.66 0.54
N ASP A 119 -9.30 0.52 -0.08
CA ASP A 119 -10.46 1.00 -0.85
C ASP A 119 -10.28 0.86 -2.37
N GLY A 120 -9.11 0.36 -2.81
CA GLY A 120 -8.81 0.06 -4.21
C GLY A 120 -7.53 0.72 -4.72
N VAL A 121 -7.46 0.92 -6.04
CA VAL A 121 -6.23 1.37 -6.73
C VAL A 121 -6.47 2.67 -7.50
N ARG A 122 -5.51 3.58 -7.43
CA ARG A 122 -5.49 4.83 -8.21
C ARG A 122 -4.36 4.81 -9.23
N LEU A 123 -4.70 4.95 -10.51
CA LEU A 123 -3.76 5.00 -11.62
C LEU A 123 -3.17 6.42 -11.79
N MET A 124 -1.84 6.50 -11.82
CA MET A 124 -1.06 7.73 -11.94
C MET A 124 -0.19 7.74 -13.19
N GLY A 125 -0.09 8.90 -13.85
CA GLY A 125 0.62 9.06 -15.13
C GLY A 125 2.15 9.05 -15.05
N ARG A 126 2.75 8.65 -13.92
CA ARG A 126 4.22 8.62 -13.79
C ARG A 126 4.79 7.53 -14.69
N GLY A 127 5.66 7.92 -15.63
CA GLY A 127 6.28 7.01 -16.60
C GLY A 127 5.35 6.61 -17.75
N ALA A 128 4.42 7.49 -18.13
CA ALA A 128 3.51 7.32 -19.26
C ALA A 128 4.24 7.04 -20.59
N GLU A 129 5.39 7.70 -20.82
CA GLU A 129 6.21 7.56 -22.04
C GLU A 129 6.70 6.13 -22.32
N LYS A 130 6.61 5.22 -21.34
CA LYS A 130 7.08 3.83 -21.47
C LYS A 130 6.01 2.87 -21.97
N ILE A 131 4.78 3.35 -22.18
CA ILE A 131 3.69 2.55 -22.72
C ILE A 131 3.77 2.63 -24.24
N GLN A 132 3.99 1.47 -24.86
CA GLN A 132 4.06 1.32 -26.32
C GLN A 132 2.89 0.47 -26.86
N TRP A 133 2.20 -0.24 -25.97
CA TRP A 133 1.15 -1.20 -26.27
C TRP A 133 -0.22 -0.62 -25.88
N PRO A 134 -1.30 -0.99 -26.59
CA PRO A 134 -2.64 -0.73 -26.13
C PRO A 134 -2.91 -1.56 -24.87
N ILE A 135 -3.25 -0.88 -23.77
CA ILE A 135 -3.49 -1.54 -22.48
C ILE A 135 -4.92 -1.24 -22.02
N HIS A 136 -5.62 -2.28 -21.57
CA HIS A 136 -6.95 -2.17 -21.00
C HIS A 136 -6.92 -2.36 -19.47
N LEU A 137 -7.41 -1.38 -18.71
CA LEU A 137 -7.29 -1.32 -17.25
C LEU A 137 -8.65 -1.17 -16.57
N GLU A 138 -8.87 -1.96 -15.52
CA GLU A 138 -9.97 -1.77 -14.56
C GLU A 138 -9.42 -1.42 -13.18
N VAL A 139 -9.63 -0.16 -12.77
CA VAL A 139 -9.12 0.41 -11.52
C VAL A 139 -10.17 1.26 -10.82
N SER A 140 -10.02 1.56 -9.54
CA SER A 140 -11.03 2.36 -8.81
C SER A 140 -11.00 3.84 -9.20
N ARG A 141 -9.81 4.40 -9.42
CA ARG A 141 -9.60 5.82 -9.73
C ARG A 141 -8.47 6.00 -10.72
N VAL A 142 -8.55 7.09 -11.49
CA VAL A 142 -7.55 7.44 -12.51
C VAL A 142 -7.30 8.94 -12.44
N THR A 143 -6.08 9.35 -12.72
CA THR A 143 -5.74 10.77 -12.94
C THR A 143 -5.96 11.14 -14.40
N VAL A 144 -6.37 12.38 -14.68
CA VAL A 144 -6.65 12.84 -16.06
C VAL A 144 -5.48 12.56 -17.00
N ARG A 145 -4.25 12.92 -16.58
CA ARG A 145 -3.01 12.64 -17.31
C ARG A 145 -2.78 11.15 -17.59
N ALA A 146 -3.13 10.26 -16.65
CA ALA A 146 -2.98 8.83 -16.86
C ALA A 146 -4.00 8.28 -17.87
N LYS A 147 -5.24 8.78 -17.81
CA LYS A 147 -6.31 8.38 -18.74
C LYS A 147 -5.92 8.76 -20.17
N GLN A 148 -5.56 10.03 -20.37
CA GLN A 148 -5.11 10.54 -21.68
C GLN A 148 -3.91 9.77 -22.23
N ALA A 149 -2.92 9.45 -21.39
CA ALA A 149 -1.75 8.69 -21.82
C ALA A 149 -2.09 7.26 -22.27
N VAL A 150 -3.03 6.59 -21.61
CA VAL A 150 -3.46 5.24 -21.99
C VAL A 150 -4.32 5.28 -23.27
N GLU A 151 -5.21 6.27 -23.39
CA GLU A 151 -6.02 6.47 -24.61
C GLU A 151 -5.15 6.83 -25.82
N ALA A 152 -4.12 7.65 -25.64
CA ALA A 152 -3.15 7.98 -26.69
C ALA A 152 -2.35 6.76 -27.18
N ALA A 153 -2.14 5.76 -26.31
CA ALA A 153 -1.53 4.49 -26.67
C ALA A 153 -2.53 3.47 -27.28
N GLY A 154 -3.78 3.87 -27.53
CA GLY A 154 -4.84 3.00 -28.07
C GLY A 154 -5.48 2.07 -27.03
N GLY A 155 -5.21 2.28 -25.74
CA GLY A 155 -5.80 1.52 -24.64
C GLY A 155 -7.10 2.13 -24.09
N SER A 156 -7.68 1.48 -23.07
CA SER A 156 -8.90 1.97 -22.41
C SER A 156 -8.83 1.81 -20.90
N VAL A 157 -9.30 2.80 -20.13
CA VAL A 157 -9.30 2.73 -18.66
C VAL A 157 -10.69 2.91 -18.09
N ARG A 158 -11.20 1.89 -17.37
CA ARG A 158 -12.51 1.88 -16.71
C ARG A 158 -12.39 2.08 -15.21
N ARG A 159 -13.19 3.01 -14.67
CA ARG A 159 -13.29 3.28 -13.23
C ARG A 159 -14.35 2.38 -12.61
N VAL A 160 -13.94 1.41 -11.81
CA VAL A 160 -14.83 0.38 -11.27
C VAL A 160 -15.08 0.57 -9.77
N HIS A 161 -16.34 0.45 -9.35
CA HIS A 161 -16.70 0.42 -7.94
C HIS A 161 -16.67 -1.00 -7.36
N TYR A 162 -15.93 -1.16 -6.26
CA TYR A 162 -16.05 -2.30 -5.36
C TYR A 162 -16.26 -1.79 -3.93
N ASN A 163 -17.21 -2.37 -3.20
CA ASN A 163 -17.26 -2.23 -1.74
C ASN A 163 -16.16 -3.09 -1.09
N GLN A 164 -15.91 -2.95 0.21
CA GLN A 164 -14.83 -3.68 0.88
C GLN A 164 -14.98 -5.21 0.78
N LEU A 165 -16.21 -5.73 0.86
CA LEU A 165 -16.47 -7.16 0.76
C LEU A 165 -16.24 -7.67 -0.67
N GLY A 166 -16.79 -6.99 -1.67
CA GLY A 166 -16.62 -7.32 -3.09
C GLY A 166 -15.18 -7.16 -3.55
N PHE A 167 -14.46 -6.17 -3.02
CA PHE A 167 -13.04 -6.00 -3.29
C PHE A 167 -12.21 -7.14 -2.68
N ARG A 168 -12.58 -7.63 -1.49
CA ARG A 168 -11.98 -8.84 -0.93
C ARG A 168 -12.29 -10.07 -1.78
N ALA A 169 -13.52 -10.20 -2.28
CA ALA A 169 -13.92 -11.29 -3.17
C ALA A 169 -13.17 -11.26 -4.50
N LEU A 170 -12.92 -10.07 -5.06
CA LEU A 170 -12.07 -9.90 -6.25
C LEU A 170 -10.65 -10.39 -5.98
N LEU A 171 -10.05 -9.94 -4.87
CA LEU A 171 -8.64 -10.19 -4.59
C LEU A 171 -8.34 -11.59 -4.07
N LYS A 172 -9.33 -12.25 -3.45
CA LYS A 172 -9.20 -13.53 -2.75
C LYS A 172 -10.47 -14.37 -2.85
N PRO A 173 -10.87 -14.83 -4.05
CA PRO A 173 -12.04 -15.70 -4.19
C PRO A 173 -11.88 -17.02 -3.41
N GLU A 174 -10.67 -17.57 -3.33
CA GLU A 174 -10.36 -18.83 -2.63
C GLU A 174 -10.66 -18.78 -1.13
N TRP A 175 -10.65 -17.58 -0.54
CA TRP A 175 -11.01 -17.40 0.86
C TRP A 175 -12.50 -17.64 1.11
N PHE A 176 -13.36 -17.33 0.14
CA PHE A 176 -14.80 -17.55 0.25
C PHE A 176 -15.12 -19.05 0.12
N GLU A 177 -14.52 -19.71 -0.87
CA GLU A 177 -14.61 -21.17 -1.07
C GLU A 177 -14.15 -21.93 0.17
N LYS A 178 -12.97 -21.60 0.71
CA LYS A 178 -12.45 -22.22 1.95
C LYS A 178 -13.36 -22.03 3.16
N LYS A 179 -14.18 -20.97 3.17
CA LYS A 179 -15.14 -20.68 4.24
C LYS A 179 -16.53 -21.28 3.96
N GLY A 180 -16.72 -22.02 2.88
CA GLY A 180 -18.02 -22.56 2.46
C GLY A 180 -19.01 -21.47 2.08
N ARG A 181 -18.53 -20.32 1.60
CA ARG A 181 -19.36 -19.16 1.23
C ARG A 181 -19.32 -18.95 -0.28
N LEU A 182 -20.46 -18.59 -0.85
CA LEU A 182 -20.56 -18.15 -2.25
C LEU A 182 -19.93 -16.77 -2.45
N LEU A 183 -19.51 -16.48 -3.69
CA LEU A 183 -19.06 -15.14 -4.04
C LEU A 183 -20.23 -14.15 -3.97
N PRO A 184 -20.07 -13.00 -3.28
CA PRO A 184 -21.11 -12.01 -3.18
C PRO A 184 -21.38 -11.36 -4.55
N LYS A 185 -22.64 -11.01 -4.81
CA LYS A 185 -23.00 -10.16 -5.94
C LYS A 185 -22.38 -8.76 -5.76
N ALA A 186 -22.11 -8.10 -6.88
CA ALA A 186 -21.51 -6.79 -6.86
C ALA A 186 -22.49 -5.71 -6.36
N ALA A 187 -22.05 -4.93 -5.38
CA ALA A 187 -22.86 -3.85 -4.81
C ALA A 187 -22.86 -2.61 -5.71
N ARG A 188 -24.03 -1.95 -5.79
CA ARG A 188 -24.16 -0.65 -6.46
C ARG A 188 -23.37 0.43 -5.68
N PRO A 189 -22.79 1.43 -6.36
CA PRO A 189 -22.14 2.53 -5.68
C PRO A 189 -23.15 3.36 -4.87
N PRO A 190 -22.75 3.90 -3.70
CA PRO A 190 -23.57 4.88 -3.01
C PRO A 190 -23.72 6.15 -3.87
N PRO A 191 -24.80 6.94 -3.70
CA PRO A 191 -25.08 8.10 -4.55
C PRO A 191 -23.90 9.07 -4.72
N LYS A 192 -23.14 9.32 -3.64
CA LYS A 192 -21.95 10.19 -3.64
C LYS A 192 -20.80 9.72 -4.57
N LEU A 193 -20.82 8.46 -4.97
CA LEU A 193 -19.81 7.84 -5.83
C LEU A 193 -20.33 7.52 -7.24
N ARG A 194 -21.63 7.69 -7.51
CA ARG A 194 -22.27 7.28 -8.77
C ARG A 194 -21.62 7.93 -9.99
N ASP A 195 -21.49 9.25 -10.01
CA ASP A 195 -20.91 10.01 -11.14
C ASP A 195 -19.40 9.83 -11.31
N LYS A 196 -18.81 9.17 -10.32
CA LYS A 196 -17.38 9.07 -10.10
C LYS A 196 -16.83 7.74 -10.60
N VAL A 197 -17.68 6.79 -10.92
CA VAL A 197 -17.35 5.44 -11.37
C VAL A 197 -18.11 5.17 -12.66
N ASP A 198 -17.49 4.42 -13.56
CA ASP A 198 -18.07 4.06 -14.86
C ASP A 198 -18.85 2.75 -14.79
N SER A 199 -18.55 1.90 -13.79
CA SER A 199 -19.22 0.61 -13.65
C SER A 199 -19.15 0.00 -12.26
N ILE A 200 -19.97 -1.02 -12.09
CA ILE A 200 -19.94 -1.93 -10.95
C ILE A 200 -18.99 -3.09 -11.28
N GLY A 201 -18.16 -3.47 -10.31
CA GLY A 201 -17.18 -4.54 -10.50
C GLY A 201 -17.80 -5.92 -10.58
N ARG A 202 -17.52 -6.68 -11.65
CA ARG A 202 -18.02 -8.05 -11.81
C ARG A 202 -17.13 -9.06 -11.09
N LEU A 203 -17.76 -10.12 -10.57
CA LEU A 203 -17.09 -11.24 -9.91
C LEU A 203 -17.60 -12.54 -10.55
N PRO A 204 -16.73 -13.44 -11.05
CA PRO A 204 -15.27 -13.33 -11.11
C PRO A 204 -14.78 -12.22 -12.06
N ALA A 205 -13.50 -11.84 -11.93
CA ALA A 205 -12.90 -10.81 -12.77
C ALA A 205 -12.93 -11.22 -14.26
N PRO A 206 -13.37 -10.34 -15.18
CA PRO A 206 -13.33 -10.64 -16.60
C PRO A 206 -11.88 -10.67 -17.11
N THR A 207 -11.56 -11.67 -17.94
CA THR A 207 -10.23 -11.80 -18.55
C THR A 207 -10.09 -10.93 -19.80
N LYS A 208 -11.16 -10.83 -20.60
CA LYS A 208 -11.18 -10.02 -21.82
C LYS A 208 -11.56 -8.57 -21.50
N PRO A 209 -10.95 -7.60 -22.21
CA PRO A 209 -11.35 -6.20 -22.08
C PRO A 209 -12.81 -6.02 -22.52
N ILE A 210 -13.59 -5.33 -21.69
CA ILE A 210 -14.99 -5.05 -21.99
C ILE A 210 -15.04 -3.72 -22.76
N PRO A 211 -15.69 -3.66 -23.93
CA PRO A 211 -15.89 -2.40 -24.64
C PRO A 211 -16.75 -1.45 -23.81
N PHE A 212 -16.43 -0.16 -23.87
CA PHE A 212 -17.30 0.88 -23.32
C PHE A 212 -18.52 1.01 -24.22
N TYR A 213 -19.63 0.35 -23.88
CA TYR A 213 -20.89 0.60 -24.58
C TYR A 213 -21.39 2.01 -24.24
N THR A 214 -21.60 2.81 -25.28
CA THR A 214 -22.04 4.21 -25.24
C THR A 214 -23.54 4.38 -24.96
N GLU A 215 -24.25 3.33 -24.55
CA GLU A 215 -25.72 3.35 -24.44
C GLU A 215 -26.25 4.24 -23.30
N GLU A 216 -25.44 4.56 -22.29
CA GLU A 216 -25.87 5.45 -21.20
C GLU A 216 -25.79 6.95 -21.55
N LYS A 217 -25.14 7.32 -22.68
CA LYS A 217 -25.08 8.72 -23.13
C LYS A 217 -26.29 9.11 -24.00
N GLU A 218 -26.82 8.20 -24.80
CA GLU A 218 -28.01 8.49 -25.63
C GLU A 218 -29.29 8.61 -24.80
N ALA A 219 -29.43 7.84 -23.71
CA ALA A 219 -30.59 7.96 -22.82
C ALA A 219 -30.67 9.30 -22.05
N ALA A 220 -29.59 10.07 -21.99
CA ALA A 220 -29.56 11.40 -21.37
C ALA A 220 -29.70 12.55 -22.38
N SER A 221 -29.67 12.26 -23.68
CA SER A 221 -29.71 13.26 -24.76
C SER A 221 -31.00 13.23 -25.59
N THR A 222 -32.00 12.42 -25.22
CA THR A 222 -33.33 12.49 -25.83
C THR A 222 -34.12 13.61 -25.15
N PRO A 223 -34.30 14.81 -25.77
CA PRO A 223 -35.31 15.74 -25.30
C PRO A 223 -36.70 15.11 -25.49
N ALA A 224 -37.55 15.26 -24.47
CA ALA A 224 -38.97 14.94 -24.56
C ALA A 224 -39.70 15.87 -25.53
#